data_AF-A0A0A8H157-F1
#
_entry.id   AF-A0A0A8H157-F1
#
_cell.length_a   1.000
_cell.length_b   1.000
_cell.length_c   1.000
_cell.angle_alpha   90.00
_cell.angle_beta   90.00
_cell.angle_gamma   90.00
#
_symmetry.space_group_name_H-M   'P 1'
#
loop_
_entity.id
_entity.type
_entity.pdbx_description
1 polymer ?
#
loop_
_entity_poly.entity_id
_entity_poly.type
_entity_poly.pdbx_seq_one_letter_code
_entity_poly.pdbx_strand_id
1 'polypeptide(L)'
;MGLDVYKLDSITNERIVINGTLKDKILLNTKIKRGSEKEIIGEILPQITNILGFKPFYHNGGNHIIFKNPKTDENLYCIEWHFAMNTKENIVKKVCKELDITQAELGRQLDVPASTINTWASGKIPKMAEVALTLMLENKQQKEILETIKKARDFIGRI
;
A
#
# COMPACT_ATOMS: atom_id res chain seq x y z
N MET A 1 -8.10 -10.61 13.40
CA MET A 1 -9.26 -10.11 12.65
C MET A 1 -8.72 -9.47 11.38
N GLY A 2 -8.99 -10.06 10.21
CA GLY A 2 -8.40 -9.61 8.95
C GLY A 2 -8.99 -8.27 8.50
N LEU A 3 -8.12 -7.32 8.17
CA LEU A 3 -8.50 -6.10 7.47
C LEU A 3 -8.58 -6.44 5.98
N ASP A 4 -9.77 -6.42 5.39
CA ASP A 4 -9.92 -6.66 3.96
C ASP A 4 -9.45 -5.43 3.17
N VAL A 5 -8.41 -5.62 2.36
CA VAL A 5 -7.84 -4.58 1.50
C VAL A 5 -8.58 -4.59 0.18
N TYR A 6 -9.45 -3.62 -0.03
CA TYR A 6 -10.30 -3.59 -1.22
C TYR A 6 -9.58 -2.98 -2.44
N LYS A 7 -8.62 -2.06 -2.22
CA LYS A 7 -7.83 -1.49 -3.32
C LYS A 7 -6.55 -0.79 -2.84
N LEU A 8 -5.43 -1.07 -3.51
CA LEU A 8 -4.20 -0.27 -3.46
C LEU A 8 -4.15 0.55 -4.75
N ASP A 9 -4.18 1.88 -4.63
CA ASP A 9 -3.87 2.75 -5.76
C ASP A 9 -2.34 2.91 -5.85
N SER A 10 -1.73 2.33 -6.89
CA SER A 10 -0.28 2.35 -7.06
C SER A 10 0.30 3.72 -7.43
N ILE A 11 -0.54 4.68 -7.82
CA ILE A 11 -0.13 6.04 -8.18
C ILE A 11 -0.19 6.94 -6.94
N THR A 12 -1.26 6.84 -6.14
CA THR A 12 -1.45 7.70 -4.96
C THR A 12 -0.98 7.08 -3.65
N ASN A 13 -0.63 5.78 -3.65
CA ASN A 13 -0.27 5.00 -2.46
C ASN A 13 -1.36 5.05 -1.38
N GLU A 14 -2.62 5.21 -1.79
CA GLU A 14 -3.79 5.17 -0.92
C GLU A 14 -4.31 3.72 -0.84
N ARG A 15 -4.53 3.27 0.38
CA ARG A 15 -5.18 2.00 0.70
C ARG A 15 -6.60 2.28 1.18
N ILE A 16 -7.56 1.66 0.51
CA ILE A 16 -8.97 1.71 0.90
C ILE A 16 -9.29 0.46 1.70
N VAL A 17 -9.81 0.65 2.91
CA VAL A 17 -10.27 -0.43 3.79
C VAL A 17 -11.79 -0.30 3.96
N ILE A 18 -12.50 -1.42 3.84
CA ILE A 18 -13.95 -1.49 4.05
C ILE A 18 -14.22 -2.44 5.22
N ASN A 19 -14.93 -1.93 6.23
CA ASN A 19 -15.25 -2.66 7.47
C ASN A 19 -16.74 -2.53 7.80
N GLY A 20 -17.21 -3.28 8.81
CA GLY A 20 -18.58 -3.20 9.34
C GLY A 20 -19.40 -4.47 9.12
N THR A 21 -20.52 -4.58 9.81
CA THR A 21 -21.38 -5.79 9.79
C THR A 21 -22.11 -6.02 8.46
N LEU A 22 -22.24 -4.97 7.65
CA LEU A 22 -22.86 -5.03 6.32
C LEU A 22 -21.85 -4.92 5.18
N LYS A 23 -20.53 -5.01 5.45
CA LYS A 23 -19.47 -4.79 4.44
C LYS A 23 -19.67 -5.61 3.15
N ASP A 24 -20.11 -6.85 3.28
CA ASP A 24 -20.29 -7.79 2.15
C ASP A 24 -21.69 -7.72 1.52
N LYS A 25 -22.58 -6.89 2.08
CA LYS A 25 -24.00 -6.77 1.66
C LYS A 25 -24.29 -5.49 0.89
N ILE A 26 -23.35 -4.55 0.88
CA ILE A 26 -23.52 -3.26 0.21
C ILE A 26 -22.79 -3.30 -1.12
N LEU A 27 -23.49 -2.93 -2.18
CA LEU A 27 -22.94 -2.85 -3.54
C LEU A 27 -22.78 -1.39 -3.95
N LEU A 28 -21.58 -1.03 -4.39
CA LEU A 28 -21.26 0.32 -4.85
C LEU A 28 -21.00 0.31 -6.35
N ASN A 29 -21.69 1.20 -7.07
CA ASN A 29 -21.42 1.51 -8.46
C ASN A 29 -20.38 2.63 -8.57
N THR A 30 -20.42 3.59 -7.63
CA THR A 30 -19.45 4.68 -7.56
C THR A 30 -18.06 4.14 -7.22
N LYS A 31 -17.05 4.54 -8.00
CA LYS A 31 -15.64 4.27 -7.70
C LYS A 31 -15.25 4.98 -6.41
N ILE A 32 -14.80 4.22 -5.40
CA ILE A 32 -14.34 4.77 -4.13
C ILE A 32 -13.03 5.57 -4.33
N LYS A 33 -13.09 6.88 -4.15
CA LYS A 33 -11.96 7.82 -4.15
C LYS A 33 -12.28 9.06 -3.31
N ARG A 34 -11.25 9.80 -2.87
CA ARG A 34 -11.47 11.12 -2.25
C ARG A 34 -12.23 12.05 -3.21
N GLY A 35 -13.15 12.85 -2.68
CA GLY A 35 -14.03 13.73 -3.46
C GLY A 35 -15.31 13.07 -3.98
N SER A 36 -15.47 11.75 -3.84
CA SER A 36 -16.71 11.02 -4.22
C SER A 36 -17.63 10.72 -3.04
N GLU A 37 -17.39 11.35 -1.87
CA GLU A 37 -18.06 11.03 -0.62
C GLU A 37 -19.58 11.20 -0.74
N LYS A 38 -20.04 12.26 -1.42
CA LYS A 38 -21.47 12.55 -1.58
C LYS A 38 -22.20 11.48 -2.39
N GLU A 39 -21.62 11.01 -3.49
CA GLU A 39 -22.20 9.95 -4.32
C GLU A 39 -22.23 8.63 -3.56
N ILE A 40 -21.12 8.27 -2.91
CA ILE A 40 -21.00 7.06 -2.09
C ILE A 40 -22.06 7.05 -0.97
N ILE A 41 -22.22 8.15 -0.24
CA ILE A 41 -23.24 8.26 0.82
C ILE A 41 -24.65 8.09 0.24
N GLY A 42 -24.90 8.66 -0.94
CA GLY A 42 -26.17 8.52 -1.65
C GLY A 42 -26.50 7.08 -2.05
N GLU A 43 -25.50 6.25 -2.36
CA GLU A 43 -25.69 4.83 -2.68
C GLU A 43 -25.86 3.95 -1.42
N ILE A 44 -25.11 4.23 -0.35
CA ILE A 44 -25.10 3.37 0.85
C ILE A 44 -26.34 3.59 1.73
N LEU A 45 -26.76 4.84 1.92
CA LEU A 45 -27.87 5.16 2.85
C LEU A 45 -29.17 4.40 2.52
N PRO A 46 -29.65 4.35 1.26
CA PRO A 46 -30.87 3.61 0.91
C PRO A 46 -30.70 2.11 1.12
N GLN A 47 -29.53 1.55 0.78
CA GLN A 47 -29.26 0.11 0.94
C GLN A 47 -29.31 -0.32 2.41
N ILE A 48 -28.62 0.39 3.31
CA ILE A 48 -28.67 0.09 4.74
C ILE A 48 -30.10 0.24 5.29
N THR A 49 -30.82 1.30 4.86
CA THR A 49 -32.21 1.52 5.28
C THR A 49 -33.13 0.39 4.85
N ASN A 50 -32.95 -0.13 3.62
CA ASN A 50 -33.72 -1.25 3.11
C ASN A 50 -33.39 -2.56 3.84
N ILE A 51 -32.12 -2.79 4.20
CA ILE A 51 -31.67 -4.01 4.90
C ILE A 51 -32.19 -4.04 6.34
N LEU A 52 -32.13 -2.90 7.05
CA LEU A 52 -32.39 -2.85 8.49
C LEU A 52 -33.79 -2.33 8.85
N GLY A 53 -34.50 -1.70 7.90
CA GLY A 53 -35.81 -1.08 8.12
C GLY A 53 -35.75 0.25 8.88
N PHE A 54 -34.57 0.81 9.11
CA PHE A 54 -34.39 2.13 9.73
C PHE A 54 -33.20 2.87 9.13
N LYS A 55 -33.23 4.20 9.22
CA LYS A 55 -32.17 5.06 8.71
C LYS A 55 -30.95 5.05 9.65
N PRO A 56 -29.74 4.73 9.16
CA PRO A 56 -28.53 4.83 9.97
C PRO A 56 -28.09 6.30 10.15
N PHE A 57 -27.30 6.57 11.18
CA PHE A 57 -26.52 7.80 11.28
C PHE A 57 -25.18 7.60 10.55
N TYR A 58 -24.61 8.68 9.99
CA TYR A 58 -23.26 8.61 9.41
C TYR A 58 -22.41 9.81 9.83
N HIS A 59 -21.11 9.56 9.91
CA HIS A 59 -20.10 10.59 10.11
C HIS A 59 -19.12 10.57 8.94
N ASN A 60 -18.87 11.74 8.36
CA ASN A 60 -17.85 11.94 7.34
C ASN A 60 -16.67 12.69 7.96
N GLY A 61 -15.61 11.96 8.28
CA GLY A 61 -14.36 12.50 8.80
C GLY A 61 -13.33 12.66 7.68
N GLY A 62 -12.20 13.34 7.97
CA GLY A 62 -11.18 13.62 6.96
C GLY A 62 -10.55 12.39 6.28
N ASN A 63 -10.64 11.21 6.90
CA ASN A 63 -10.07 9.95 6.40
C ASN A 63 -11.06 8.78 6.42
N HIS A 64 -12.34 9.00 6.73
CA HIS A 64 -13.31 7.90 6.75
C HIS A 64 -14.75 8.38 6.59
N ILE A 65 -15.60 7.52 6.02
CA ILE A 65 -17.06 7.60 6.13
C ILE A 65 -17.53 6.39 6.92
N ILE A 66 -18.23 6.63 8.02
CA ILE A 66 -18.75 5.57 8.87
C ILE A 66 -20.27 5.68 9.04
N PHE A 67 -20.97 4.57 8.82
CA PHE A 67 -22.39 4.39 9.02
C PHE A 67 -22.62 3.55 10.27
N LYS A 68 -23.43 4.06 11.19
CA LYS A 68 -23.67 3.46 12.50
C LYS A 68 -25.15 3.20 12.76
N ASN A 69 -25.39 2.15 13.54
CA ASN A 69 -26.69 1.88 14.12
C ASN A 69 -27.00 2.94 15.20
N PRO A 70 -28.10 3.70 15.08
CA PRO A 70 -28.40 4.79 16.01
C PRO A 70 -28.77 4.31 17.43
N LYS A 71 -29.06 3.02 17.63
CA LYS A 71 -29.43 2.45 18.93
C LYS A 71 -28.27 1.77 19.64
N THR A 72 -27.40 1.10 18.88
CA THR A 72 -26.32 0.26 19.43
C THR A 72 -24.93 0.85 19.24
N ASP A 73 -24.79 1.94 18.48
CA ASP A 73 -23.52 2.54 18.03
C ASP A 73 -22.63 1.59 17.21
N GLU A 74 -23.17 0.45 16.78
CA GLU A 74 -22.46 -0.54 15.98
C GLU A 74 -22.11 -0.01 14.59
N ASN A 75 -20.89 -0.30 14.12
CA ASN A 75 -20.41 0.04 12.79
C ASN A 75 -21.07 -0.88 11.73
N LEU A 76 -22.03 -0.33 11.01
CA LEU A 76 -22.75 -1.04 9.95
C LEU A 76 -21.90 -1.12 8.68
N TYR A 77 -21.28 -0.01 8.30
CA TYR A 77 -20.41 0.07 7.13
C TYR A 77 -19.41 1.20 7.33
N CYS A 78 -18.13 0.97 7.03
CA CYS A 78 -17.08 1.97 7.18
C CYS A 78 -16.15 1.90 5.97
N ILE A 79 -15.89 3.05 5.35
CA ILE A 79 -14.85 3.23 4.35
C ILE A 79 -13.76 4.05 5.01
N GLU A 80 -12.54 3.54 5.03
CA GLU A 80 -11.37 4.23 5.55
C GLU A 80 -10.34 4.44 4.44
N TRP A 81 -9.96 5.69 4.24
CA TRP A 81 -8.80 6.06 3.43
C TRP A 81 -7.58 6.09 4.32
N HIS A 82 -6.77 5.07 4.18
CA HIS A 82 -5.43 5.07 4.74
C HIS A 82 -4.51 5.60 3.65
N PHE A 83 -3.89 6.76 3.87
CA PHE A 83 -2.58 6.96 3.25
C PHE A 83 -1.75 5.78 3.72
N ALA A 84 -1.15 4.99 2.81
CA ALA A 84 -0.28 3.93 3.23
C ALA A 84 0.85 4.58 4.03
N MET A 85 0.70 4.57 5.35
CA MET A 85 1.62 5.14 6.30
C MET A 85 2.89 4.31 6.16
N ASN A 86 3.83 4.79 5.34
CA ASN A 86 5.12 4.19 5.05
C ASN A 86 5.12 2.65 4.96
N THR A 87 4.46 2.10 3.94
CA THR A 87 4.96 0.84 3.35
C THR A 87 5.85 1.13 2.16
N LYS A 88 6.51 2.31 2.10
CA LYS A 88 7.83 2.35 1.45
C LYS A 88 8.66 1.36 2.24
N GLU A 89 8.77 0.14 1.72
CA GLU A 89 9.69 -0.86 2.22
C GLU A 89 11.00 -0.14 2.50
N ASN A 90 11.48 -0.24 3.74
CA ASN A 90 12.72 0.40 4.14
C ASN A 90 13.79 0.07 3.07
N ILE A 91 14.51 1.08 2.58
CA ILE A 91 15.43 0.92 1.46
C ILE A 91 16.45 -0.21 1.68
N VAL A 92 16.87 -0.46 2.93
CA VAL A 92 17.72 -1.59 3.32
C VAL A 92 17.03 -2.92 3.01
N LYS A 93 15.77 -3.07 3.43
CA LYS A 93 14.97 -4.29 3.19
C LYS A 93 14.75 -4.50 1.70
N LYS A 94 14.46 -3.42 0.96
CA LYS A 94 14.29 -3.45 -0.50
C LYS A 94 15.56 -3.91 -1.20
N VAL A 95 16.73 -3.34 -0.87
CA VAL A 95 18.03 -3.75 -1.41
C VAL A 95 18.31 -5.22 -1.10
N CYS A 96 18.14 -5.64 0.15
CA CYS A 96 18.37 -7.03 0.55
C CYS A 96 17.51 -8.00 -0.26
N LYS A 97 16.23 -7.68 -0.44
CA LYS A 97 15.29 -8.48 -1.22
C LYS A 97 15.64 -8.50 -2.71
N GLU A 98 15.89 -7.33 -3.30
CA GLU A 98 16.14 -7.21 -4.75
C GLU A 98 17.47 -7.83 -5.17
N LEU A 99 18.51 -7.72 -4.35
CA LEU A 99 19.81 -8.34 -4.64
C LEU A 99 19.93 -9.78 -4.10
N ASP A 100 18.89 -10.30 -3.43
CA ASP A 100 18.92 -11.61 -2.77
C ASP A 100 20.09 -11.76 -1.77
N ILE A 101 20.28 -10.74 -0.92
CA ILE A 101 21.35 -10.69 0.09
C ILE A 101 20.79 -10.49 1.51
N THR A 102 21.59 -10.83 2.51
CA THR A 102 21.26 -10.57 3.91
C THR A 102 21.72 -9.17 4.35
N GLN A 103 21.18 -8.64 5.45
CA GLN A 103 21.67 -7.37 6.03
C GLN A 103 23.15 -7.44 6.47
N ALA A 104 23.61 -8.63 6.88
CA ALA A 104 25.03 -8.85 7.20
C ALA A 104 25.92 -8.78 5.95
N GLU A 105 25.43 -9.34 4.83
CA GLU A 105 26.12 -9.25 3.53
C GLU A 105 26.14 -7.81 3.01
N LEU A 106 25.02 -7.10 3.13
CA LEU A 106 24.96 -5.67 2.78
C LEU A 106 25.96 -4.85 3.62
N GLY A 107 26.10 -5.15 4.91
CA GLY A 107 27.12 -4.53 5.77
C GLY A 107 28.53 -4.78 5.26
N ARG A 108 28.85 -6.02 4.87
CA ARG A 108 30.15 -6.36 4.26
C ARG A 108 30.40 -5.59 2.97
N GLN A 109 29.40 -5.45 2.09
CA GLN A 109 29.55 -4.73 0.82
C GLN A 109 29.79 -3.22 1.01
N LEU A 110 29.19 -2.63 2.05
CA LEU A 110 29.31 -1.22 2.35
C LEU A 110 30.45 -0.90 3.35
N ASP A 111 31.19 -1.92 3.78
CA ASP A 111 32.22 -1.83 4.84
C ASP A 111 31.68 -1.16 6.12
N VAL A 112 30.50 -1.58 6.56
CA VAL A 112 29.87 -1.12 7.80
C VAL A 112 29.40 -2.30 8.66
N PRO A 113 29.42 -2.16 10.01
CA PRO A 113 28.91 -3.19 10.89
C PRO A 113 27.45 -3.56 10.61
N ALA A 114 27.10 -4.83 10.75
CA ALA A 114 25.72 -5.31 10.58
C ALA A 114 24.74 -4.61 11.55
N SER A 115 25.19 -4.20 12.74
CA SER A 115 24.42 -3.41 13.70
C SER A 115 24.01 -2.04 13.13
N THR A 116 24.87 -1.41 12.33
CA THR A 116 24.59 -0.16 11.63
C THR A 116 23.49 -0.37 10.58
N ILE A 117 23.58 -1.45 9.79
CA ILE A 117 22.53 -1.82 8.83
C ILE A 117 21.19 -2.08 9.52
N ASN A 118 21.19 -2.82 10.64
CA ASN A 118 19.99 -3.08 11.43
C ASN A 118 19.34 -1.78 11.93
N THR A 119 20.16 -0.80 12.31
CA THR A 119 19.69 0.53 12.75
C THR A 119 19.04 1.29 11.60
N TRP A 120 19.62 1.25 10.41
CA TRP A 120 19.03 1.84 9.21
C TRP A 120 17.75 1.14 8.79
N ALA A 121 17.65 -0.18 8.99
CA ALA A 121 16.48 -0.98 8.65
C ALA A 121 15.27 -0.72 9.57
N SER A 122 15.50 -0.25 10.79
CA SER A 122 14.47 0.00 11.82
C SER A 122 14.19 1.48 12.07
N GLY A 123 15.02 2.39 11.55
CA GLY A 123 14.94 3.80 11.89
C GLY A 123 15.51 4.74 10.84
N LYS A 124 16.22 5.77 11.31
CA LYS A 124 16.74 6.86 10.46
C LYS A 124 18.02 6.40 9.75
N ILE A 125 17.98 6.44 8.42
CA ILE A 125 19.14 6.20 7.58
C ILE A 125 19.84 7.54 7.25
N PRO A 126 21.18 7.61 7.31
CA PRO A 126 21.93 8.76 6.82
C PRO A 126 21.75 8.95 5.30
N LYS A 127 21.73 10.20 4.81
CA LYS A 127 21.40 10.50 3.41
C LYS A 127 22.36 9.85 2.40
N MET A 128 23.65 9.80 2.72
CA MET A 128 24.67 9.12 1.92
C MET A 128 24.41 7.63 1.77
N ALA A 129 23.96 6.95 2.85
CA ALA A 129 23.62 5.54 2.81
C ALA A 129 22.35 5.32 1.97
N GLU A 130 21.35 6.19 2.08
CA GLU A 130 20.16 6.13 1.22
C GLU A 130 20.52 6.27 -0.27
N VAL A 131 21.44 7.18 -0.62
CA VAL A 131 21.92 7.36 -2.01
C VAL A 131 22.69 6.12 -2.48
N ALA A 132 23.61 5.59 -1.67
CA ALA A 132 24.37 4.39 -2.02
C ALA A 132 23.44 3.18 -2.29
N LEU A 133 22.48 2.94 -1.40
CA LEU A 133 21.50 1.86 -1.55
C LEU A 133 20.60 2.05 -2.79
N THR A 134 20.24 3.30 -3.11
CA THR A 134 19.49 3.61 -4.33
C THR A 134 20.31 3.29 -5.58
N LEU A 135 21.59 3.67 -5.61
CA LEU A 135 22.51 3.37 -6.72
C LEU A 135 22.71 1.86 -6.91
N MET A 136 22.71 1.06 -5.82
CA MET A 136 22.78 -0.40 -5.93
C MET A 136 21.57 -0.99 -6.67
N LEU A 137 20.36 -0.48 -6.40
CA LEU A 137 19.14 -0.89 -7.11
C LEU A 137 19.18 -0.48 -8.59
N GLU A 138 19.58 0.76 -8.88
CA GLU A 138 19.72 1.24 -10.24
C GLU A 138 20.76 0.41 -11.02
N ASN A 139 21.87 0.04 -10.39
CA ASN A 139 22.88 -0.81 -10.99
C ASN A 139 22.36 -2.21 -11.34
N LYS A 140 21.54 -2.82 -10.45
CA LYS A 140 20.86 -4.10 -10.74
C LYS A 140 19.98 -3.97 -11.98
N GLN A 141 19.14 -2.94 -12.02
CA GLN A 141 18.23 -2.71 -13.15
C GLN A 141 19.00 -2.50 -14.46
N GLN A 142 20.08 -1.72 -14.44
CA GLN A 142 20.94 -1.53 -15.62
C GLN A 142 21.55 -2.86 -16.10
N LYS A 143 22.00 -3.73 -15.19
CA LYS A 143 22.51 -5.06 -15.54
C LYS A 143 21.43 -5.94 -16.18
N GLU A 144 20.21 -5.94 -15.66
CA GLU A 144 19.08 -6.69 -16.24
C GLU A 144 18.73 -6.21 -17.66
N ILE A 145 18.77 -4.89 -17.88
CA ILE A 145 18.56 -4.30 -19.21
C ILE A 145 19.68 -4.74 -20.17
N LEU A 146 20.94 -4.67 -19.74
CA LEU A 146 22.07 -5.10 -20.56
C LEU A 146 21.98 -6.58 -20.92
N GLU A 147 21.59 -7.44 -20.00
CA GLU A 147 21.37 -8.86 -20.28
C GLU A 147 20.23 -9.08 -21.29
N THR A 148 19.16 -8.29 -21.20
CA THR A 148 18.07 -8.33 -22.18
C THR A 148 18.53 -7.92 -23.57
N ILE A 149 19.33 -6.84 -23.66
CA ILE A 149 19.90 -6.36 -24.92
C ILE A 149 20.84 -7.41 -25.53
N LYS A 150 21.71 -8.04 -24.73
CA LYS A 150 22.60 -9.11 -25.20
C LYS A 150 21.81 -10.28 -25.77
N LYS A 151 20.76 -10.75 -25.09
CA LYS A 151 19.89 -11.83 -25.57
C LYS A 151 19.22 -11.47 -26.90
N ALA A 152 18.73 -10.24 -27.04
CA ALA A 152 18.12 -9.77 -28.29
C ALA A 152 19.14 -9.76 -29.45
N ARG A 153 20.36 -9.25 -29.22
CA ARG A 153 21.44 -9.28 -30.20
C ARG A 153 21.80 -10.71 -30.61
N ASP A 154 21.93 -11.62 -29.66
CA ASP A 154 22.30 -13.02 -29.92
C ASP A 154 21.18 -13.77 -30.67
N PHE A 155 19.92 -13.37 -30.49
CA PHE A 155 18.80 -13.88 -31.28
C PHE A 155 18.85 -13.38 -32.73
N ILE A 156 19.06 -12.08 -32.93
CA ILE A 156 19.20 -11.49 -34.27
C ILE A 156 20.38 -12.11 -35.02
N GLY A 157 21.52 -12.32 -34.37
CA GLY A 157 22.70 -12.91 -35.01
C GLY A 157 22.59 -14.40 -35.36
N ARG A 158 21.49 -15.07 -34.98
CA ARG A 158 21.20 -16.47 -35.32
C ARG A 158 20.18 -16.64 -36.46
N ILE A 159 19.59 -15.55 -36.93
CA ILE A 159 18.70 -15.49 -38.10
C ILE A 159 19.52 -15.10 -39.32
#